data_AF-A0A1Y5TGN7-F1
#
_entry.id   AF-A0A1Y5TGN7-F1
#
_cell.length_a   1.000
_cell.length_b   1.000
_cell.length_c   1.000
_cell.angle_alpha   90.00
_cell.angle_beta   90.00
_cell.angle_gamma   90.00
#
_symmetry.space_group_name_H-M   'P 1'
#
loop_
_entity.id
_entity.type
_entity.pdbx_description
1 polymer ?
#
loop_
_entity_poly.entity_id
_entity_poly.type
_entity_poly.pdbx_seq_one_letter_code
_entity_poly.pdbx_strand_id
1 'polypeptide(L)'
;MSRSPRSIAAAFAALTLLSACGGSDYGLMNIRSEDGTPDEFGILPTKPLETPESFASLPTPTPGGTNLVDPTPKSDAVAALGGNPSALAEGRGIASSDGGMVRYASRYGVTPDIRSVLAQEDAEFRKGKGPLLFERWVGKSVYFEAYRSQALDQTAELQRFRRAGVKTPSAPPELAQD
;
A
#
# COMPACT_ATOMS: atom_id res chain seq x y z
N MET A 1 -5.26 -39.37 38.42
CA MET A 1 -5.30 -39.47 36.95
C MET A 1 -3.88 -39.32 36.41
N SER A 2 -3.18 -40.43 36.19
CA SER A 2 -1.84 -40.43 35.58
C SER A 2 -2.00 -40.21 34.08
N ARG A 3 -1.70 -39.00 33.59
CA ARG A 3 -1.66 -38.74 32.14
C ARG A 3 -0.42 -39.42 31.59
N SER A 4 -0.61 -40.40 30.71
CA SER A 4 0.51 -41.15 30.13
C SER A 4 1.42 -40.21 29.32
N PRO A 5 2.75 -40.43 29.31
CA PRO A 5 3.68 -39.62 28.51
C PRO A 5 3.34 -39.67 27.01
N ARG A 6 2.71 -40.75 26.54
CA ARG A 6 2.20 -40.90 25.17
C ARG A 6 1.04 -39.93 24.86
N SER A 7 0.16 -39.69 25.83
CA SER A 7 -0.95 -38.74 25.71
C SER A 7 -0.45 -37.29 25.65
N ILE A 8 0.63 -36.97 26.38
CA ILE A 8 1.26 -35.64 26.33
C ILE A 8 1.96 -35.44 24.98
N ALA A 9 2.72 -36.43 24.50
CA ALA A 9 3.37 -36.37 23.20
C ALA A 9 2.36 -36.24 22.04
N ALA A 10 1.25 -36.97 22.09
CA ALA A 10 0.18 -36.87 21.09
C ALA A 10 -0.50 -35.49 21.10
N ALA A 11 -0.74 -34.92 22.29
CA ALA A 11 -1.30 -33.57 22.41
C ALA A 11 -0.33 -32.51 21.87
N PHE A 12 0.97 -32.63 22.17
CA PHE A 12 2.00 -31.71 21.66
C PHE A 12 2.12 -31.79 20.14
N ALA A 13 2.12 -32.99 19.57
CA ALA A 13 2.17 -33.19 18.11
C ALA A 13 0.93 -32.59 17.40
N ALA A 14 -0.25 -32.76 17.99
CA ALA A 14 -1.48 -32.16 17.48
C ALA A 14 -1.44 -30.62 17.51
N LEU A 15 -0.91 -30.03 18.59
CA LEU A 15 -0.70 -28.58 18.72
C LEU A 15 0.29 -28.04 17.68
N THR A 16 1.39 -28.75 17.42
CA THR A 16 2.38 -28.33 16.41
C THR A 16 1.82 -28.38 14.99
N LEU A 17 1.04 -29.42 14.67
CA LEU A 17 0.38 -29.58 13.37
C LEU A 17 -0.68 -28.49 13.13
N LEU A 18 -1.41 -28.08 14.17
CA LEU A 18 -2.39 -27.01 14.06
C LEU A 18 -1.75 -25.63 13.83
N SER A 19 -0.59 -25.37 14.43
CA SER A 19 0.12 -24.09 14.23
C SER A 19 0.70 -23.93 12.82
N ALA A 20 0.94 -25.03 12.10
CA ALA A 20 1.48 -25.02 10.74
C ALA A 20 0.48 -24.55 9.67
N CYS A 21 -0.83 -24.57 9.98
CA CYS A 21 -1.88 -24.03 9.12
C CYS A 21 -2.19 -22.55 9.37
N GLY A 22 -1.48 -21.88 10.28
CA GLY A 22 -1.60 -20.44 10.48
C GLY A 22 -0.99 -19.71 9.30
N GLY A 23 -1.84 -19.15 8.42
CA GLY A 23 -1.45 -18.38 7.24
C GLY A 23 -0.26 -17.46 7.49
N SER A 24 0.75 -17.58 6.65
CA SER A 24 2.12 -17.10 6.86
C SER A 24 2.39 -15.69 6.35
N ASP A 25 1.37 -14.88 6.11
CA ASP A 25 1.58 -13.47 5.78
C ASP A 25 1.79 -12.67 7.06
N TYR A 26 2.96 -12.86 7.66
CA TYR A 26 3.40 -12.07 8.79
C TYR A 26 3.79 -10.69 8.27
N GLY A 27 2.91 -9.72 8.47
CA GLY A 27 3.21 -8.32 8.18
C GLY A 27 4.53 -7.92 8.86
N LEU A 28 5.46 -7.38 8.10
CA LEU A 28 6.76 -6.91 8.61
C LEU A 28 6.65 -5.58 9.35
N MET A 29 5.55 -4.87 9.13
CA MET A 29 5.21 -3.62 9.79
C MET A 29 4.07 -3.89 10.78
N ASN A 30 4.25 -3.42 12.01
CA ASN A 30 3.18 -3.34 12.98
C ASN A 30 2.84 -1.86 13.20
N ILE A 31 1.89 -1.37 12.41
CA ILE A 31 1.35 -0.02 12.53
C ILE A 31 0.09 -0.14 13.38
N ARG A 32 0.12 0.42 14.59
CA ARG A 32 -1.05 0.53 15.46
C ARG A 32 -1.42 1.99 15.56
N SER A 33 -2.68 2.31 15.29
CA SER A 33 -3.25 3.60 15.67
C SER A 33 -3.48 3.56 17.17
N GLU A 34 -2.77 4.36 17.95
CA GLU A 34 -2.97 4.43 19.41
C GLU A 34 -4.14 5.35 19.81
N ASP A 35 -4.72 6.05 18.83
CA ASP A 35 -5.75 7.05 19.08
C ASP A 35 -7.15 6.45 18.86
N GLY A 36 -7.78 6.01 19.94
CA GLY A 36 -9.19 5.62 20.01
C GLY A 36 -10.15 6.81 20.09
N THR A 37 -9.72 7.99 19.65
CA THR A 37 -10.56 9.20 19.62
C THR A 37 -11.49 9.14 18.41
N PRO A 38 -12.73 9.67 18.50
CA PRO A 38 -13.59 9.83 17.33
C PRO A 38 -12.86 10.65 16.27
N ASP A 39 -12.65 10.08 15.08
CA ASP A 39 -12.01 10.75 13.96
C ASP A 39 -12.92 11.87 13.45
N GLU A 40 -12.57 13.12 13.76
CA GLU A 40 -13.28 14.30 13.27
C GLU A 40 -13.21 14.45 11.74
N PHE A 41 -12.25 13.79 11.08
CA PHE A 41 -12.15 13.73 9.62
C PHE A 41 -13.01 12.62 9.01
N GLY A 42 -13.68 11.80 9.83
CA GLY A 42 -14.71 10.86 9.38
C GLY A 42 -16.00 11.55 8.94
N ILE A 43 -16.23 12.81 9.34
CA ILE A 43 -17.36 13.61 8.85
C ILE A 43 -16.96 14.24 7.51
N LEU A 44 -17.36 13.58 6.44
CA LEU A 44 -17.19 14.07 5.09
C LEU A 44 -18.33 15.06 4.73
N PRO A 45 -18.06 16.36 4.55
CA PRO A 45 -19.08 17.27 4.08
C PRO A 45 -19.48 16.86 2.65
N THR A 46 -20.75 16.52 2.46
CA THR A 46 -21.29 16.14 1.15
C THR A 46 -21.42 17.36 0.26
N LYS A 47 -21.31 17.15 -1.06
CA LYS A 47 -21.65 18.19 -2.03
C LYS A 47 -23.13 18.58 -1.90
N PRO A 48 -23.51 19.80 -2.33
CA PRO A 48 -24.92 20.19 -2.39
C PRO A 48 -25.74 19.18 -3.21
N LEU A 49 -26.98 18.95 -2.80
CA LEU A 49 -27.92 18.12 -3.55
C LEU A 49 -28.22 18.76 -4.91
N GLU A 50 -28.12 17.96 -5.98
CA GLU A 50 -28.56 18.37 -7.32
C GLU A 50 -30.03 18.04 -7.51
N THR A 51 -30.84 19.04 -7.88
CA THR A 51 -32.25 18.84 -8.22
C THR A 51 -32.38 18.44 -9.68
N PRO A 52 -33.16 17.40 -10.03
CA PRO A 52 -33.41 17.04 -11.42
C PRO A 52 -34.21 18.15 -12.13
N GLU A 53 -34.07 18.23 -13.46
CA GLU A 53 -34.82 19.20 -14.28
C GLU A 53 -36.35 19.00 -14.21
N SER A 54 -36.80 17.77 -13.91
CA SER A 54 -38.22 17.43 -13.77
C SER A 54 -38.42 16.34 -12.72
N PHE A 55 -39.40 16.56 -11.83
CA PHE A 55 -39.85 15.56 -10.84
C PHE A 55 -40.93 14.63 -11.39
N ALA A 56 -41.45 14.89 -12.60
CA ALA A 56 -42.49 14.06 -13.22
C ALA A 56 -41.90 12.83 -13.95
N SER A 57 -40.61 12.86 -14.27
CA SER A 57 -39.89 11.80 -14.99
C SER A 57 -38.54 11.57 -14.32
N LEU A 58 -38.56 10.85 -13.20
CA LEU A 58 -37.34 10.53 -12.48
C LEU A 58 -36.52 9.48 -13.26
N PRO A 59 -35.19 9.63 -13.35
CA PRO A 59 -34.34 8.60 -13.92
C PRO A 59 -34.44 7.32 -13.09
N THR A 60 -34.33 6.16 -13.75
CA THR A 60 -34.32 4.86 -13.07
C THR A 60 -33.18 4.82 -12.05
N PRO A 61 -33.43 4.41 -10.79
CA PRO A 61 -32.37 4.30 -9.79
C PRO A 61 -31.22 3.43 -10.28
N THR A 62 -29.99 3.77 -9.91
CA THR A 62 -28.76 2.99 -10.22
C THR A 62 -28.20 2.34 -8.94
N PRO A 63 -28.73 1.19 -8.48
CA PRO A 63 -28.19 0.46 -7.34
C PRO A 63 -26.70 0.14 -7.53
N GLY A 64 -25.88 0.44 -6.52
CA GLY A 64 -24.43 0.23 -6.58
C GLY A 64 -23.67 1.26 -7.43
N GLY A 65 -24.35 2.27 -7.98
CA GLY A 65 -23.71 3.41 -8.63
C GLY A 65 -23.04 4.36 -7.63
N THR A 66 -22.21 5.26 -8.13
CA THR A 66 -21.61 6.34 -7.34
C THR A 66 -22.66 7.37 -6.97
N ASN A 67 -22.63 7.84 -5.72
CA ASN A 67 -23.51 8.91 -5.30
C ASN A 67 -22.97 10.28 -5.77
N LEU A 68 -23.85 11.11 -6.32
CA LEU A 68 -23.51 12.43 -6.85
C LEU A 68 -23.02 13.41 -5.78
N VAL A 69 -23.49 13.23 -4.54
CA VAL A 69 -23.12 14.11 -3.43
C VAL A 69 -21.85 13.69 -2.68
N ASP A 70 -21.26 12.55 -3.05
CA ASP A 70 -20.02 12.12 -2.42
C ASP A 70 -18.88 13.09 -2.78
N PRO A 71 -18.03 13.46 -1.81
CA PRO A 71 -16.91 14.35 -2.08
C PRO A 71 -15.93 13.66 -3.02
N THR A 72 -15.43 14.41 -4.01
CA THR A 72 -14.39 13.93 -4.94
C THR A 72 -13.20 14.88 -4.93
N PRO A 73 -12.43 14.99 -3.82
CA PRO A 73 -11.48 16.08 -3.61
C PRO A 73 -10.42 16.18 -4.71
N LYS A 74 -9.93 15.03 -5.21
CA LYS A 74 -8.95 15.00 -6.31
C LYS A 74 -9.53 15.53 -7.62
N SER A 75 -10.75 15.12 -7.97
CA SER A 75 -11.47 15.59 -9.16
C SER A 75 -11.76 17.08 -9.08
N ASP A 76 -12.20 17.54 -7.92
CA ASP A 76 -12.57 18.94 -7.68
C ASP A 76 -11.31 19.83 -7.73
N ALA A 77 -10.20 19.39 -7.14
CA ALA A 77 -8.91 20.07 -7.25
C ALA A 77 -8.39 20.13 -8.69
N VAL A 78 -8.50 19.04 -9.45
CA VAL A 78 -8.12 19.02 -10.87
C VAL A 78 -8.97 20.01 -11.68
N ALA A 79 -10.29 20.04 -11.46
CA ALA A 79 -11.17 21.01 -12.12
C ALA A 79 -10.79 22.46 -11.76
N ALA A 80 -10.54 22.75 -10.49
CA ALA A 80 -10.16 24.08 -10.01
C ALA A 80 -8.80 24.55 -10.58
N LEU A 81 -7.87 23.62 -10.83
CA LEU A 81 -6.58 23.89 -11.46
C LEU A 81 -6.64 23.91 -13.00
N GLY A 82 -7.83 23.76 -13.60
CA GLY A 82 -8.04 23.80 -15.06
C GLY A 82 -7.73 22.48 -15.79
N GLY A 83 -7.59 21.37 -15.08
CA GLY A 83 -7.39 20.05 -15.65
C GLY A 83 -8.70 19.34 -16.00
N ASN A 84 -8.58 18.11 -16.53
CA ASN A 84 -9.72 17.26 -16.89
C ASN A 84 -9.98 16.20 -15.81
N PRO A 85 -11.05 16.29 -15.01
CA PRO A 85 -11.31 15.33 -13.93
C PRO A 85 -11.64 13.92 -14.44
N SER A 86 -12.18 13.80 -15.66
CA SER A 86 -12.46 12.50 -16.27
C SER A 86 -11.17 11.70 -16.57
N ALA A 87 -10.00 12.34 -16.55
CA ALA A 87 -8.71 11.65 -16.65
C ALA A 87 -8.40 10.82 -15.38
N LEU A 88 -9.06 11.10 -14.25
CA LEU A 88 -8.89 10.36 -12.99
C LEU A 88 -9.75 9.09 -12.90
N ALA A 89 -10.62 8.83 -13.88
CA ALA A 89 -11.49 7.66 -13.85
C ALA A 89 -10.66 6.36 -13.81
N GLU A 90 -10.88 5.56 -12.77
CA GLU A 90 -10.19 4.28 -12.58
C GLU A 90 -10.41 3.36 -13.80
N GLY A 91 -9.35 2.66 -14.23
CA GLY A 91 -9.40 1.76 -15.38
C GLY A 91 -9.18 2.41 -16.75
N ARG A 92 -9.18 3.75 -16.86
CA ARG A 92 -8.53 4.41 -18.00
C ARG A 92 -7.03 4.22 -17.82
N GLY A 93 -6.43 3.34 -18.62
CA GLY A 93 -4.99 3.13 -18.64
C GLY A 93 -4.23 4.40 -19.04
N ILE A 94 -3.01 4.22 -19.53
CA ILE A 94 -2.16 5.34 -20.00
C ILE A 94 -2.93 6.21 -21.00
N ALA A 95 -2.93 7.53 -20.78
CA ALA A 95 -3.58 8.48 -21.68
C ALA A 95 -3.00 8.37 -23.11
N SER A 96 -3.83 8.59 -24.13
CA SER A 96 -3.38 8.50 -25.54
C SER A 96 -2.27 9.50 -25.87
N SER A 97 -2.28 10.68 -25.22
CA SER A 97 -1.21 11.68 -25.27
C SER A 97 0.16 11.14 -24.85
N ASP A 98 0.18 10.18 -23.93
CA ASP A 98 1.40 9.70 -23.28
C ASP A 98 1.95 8.43 -23.97
N GLY A 99 1.24 7.91 -24.97
CA GLY A 99 1.61 6.70 -25.68
C GLY A 99 2.99 6.78 -26.35
N GLY A 100 3.39 7.96 -26.85
CA GLY A 100 4.73 8.18 -27.40
C GLY A 100 5.84 8.03 -26.36
N MET A 101 5.64 8.62 -25.17
CA MET A 101 6.57 8.52 -24.06
C MET A 101 6.66 7.08 -23.55
N VAL A 102 5.53 6.39 -23.38
CA VAL A 102 5.51 4.99 -22.93
C VAL A 102 6.23 4.09 -23.93
N ARG A 103 5.99 4.24 -25.24
CA ARG A 103 6.71 3.49 -26.28
C ARG A 103 8.22 3.73 -26.23
N TYR A 104 8.62 4.98 -26.04
CA TYR A 104 10.03 5.31 -25.91
C TYR A 104 10.65 4.68 -24.66
N ALA A 105 9.98 4.74 -23.51
CA ALA A 105 10.44 4.13 -22.26
C ALA A 105 10.51 2.59 -22.37
N SER A 106 9.54 1.97 -23.04
CA SER A 106 9.48 0.52 -23.24
C SER A 106 10.38 0.00 -24.37
N ARG A 107 11.23 0.84 -24.99
CA ARG A 107 12.02 0.48 -26.18
C ARG A 107 12.98 -0.70 -25.98
N TYR A 108 13.40 -0.97 -24.74
CA TYR A 108 14.28 -2.10 -24.40
C TYR A 108 13.52 -3.33 -23.92
N GLY A 109 12.19 -3.36 -24.07
CA GLY A 109 11.33 -4.42 -23.58
C GLY A 109 10.76 -4.13 -22.19
N VAL A 110 9.59 -4.71 -21.92
CA VAL A 110 8.92 -4.66 -20.62
C VAL A 110 8.32 -6.05 -20.38
N THR A 111 8.55 -6.60 -19.20
CA THR A 111 7.90 -7.83 -18.76
C THR A 111 6.44 -7.50 -18.37
N PRO A 112 5.44 -8.01 -19.10
CA PRO A 112 4.04 -7.58 -18.95
C PRO A 112 3.45 -7.96 -17.57
N ASP A 113 3.94 -9.03 -16.97
CA ASP A 113 3.52 -9.61 -15.70
C ASP A 113 4.51 -9.32 -14.56
N ILE A 114 5.40 -8.33 -14.71
CA ILE A 114 6.45 -8.04 -13.72
C ILE A 114 5.91 -7.79 -12.32
N ARG A 115 4.70 -7.24 -12.19
CA ARG A 115 4.06 -6.98 -10.90
C ARG A 115 3.72 -8.27 -10.15
N SER A 116 3.17 -9.28 -10.84
CA SER A 116 2.88 -10.57 -10.23
C SER A 116 4.15 -11.33 -9.91
N VAL A 117 5.17 -11.25 -10.78
CA VAL A 117 6.49 -11.85 -10.55
C VAL A 117 7.12 -11.26 -9.28
N LEU A 118 7.23 -9.92 -9.20
CA LEU A 118 7.80 -9.24 -8.02
C LEU A 118 7.00 -9.52 -6.74
N ALA A 119 5.67 -9.60 -6.82
CA ALA A 119 4.84 -9.92 -5.67
C ALA A 119 5.09 -11.35 -5.16
N GLN A 120 5.28 -12.31 -6.07
CA GLN A 120 5.62 -13.68 -5.70
C GLN A 120 7.03 -13.78 -5.12
N GLU A 121 8.02 -13.19 -5.79
CA GLU A 121 9.41 -13.17 -5.33
C GLU A 121 9.54 -12.49 -3.96
N ASP A 122 8.83 -11.39 -3.74
CA ASP A 122 8.78 -10.71 -2.45
C ASP A 122 8.16 -11.59 -1.36
N ALA A 123 7.04 -12.25 -1.65
CA ALA A 123 6.41 -13.16 -0.70
C ALA A 123 7.35 -14.33 -0.34
N GLU A 124 8.10 -14.86 -1.30
CA GLU A 124 9.11 -15.89 -1.07
C GLU A 124 10.28 -15.37 -0.24
N PHE A 125 10.77 -14.16 -0.52
CA PHE A 125 11.81 -13.50 0.26
C PHE A 125 11.38 -13.29 1.72
N ARG A 126 10.15 -12.82 1.95
CA ARG A 126 9.62 -12.54 3.29
C ARG A 126 9.45 -13.80 4.16
N LYS A 127 9.21 -14.97 3.57
CA LYS A 127 9.12 -16.25 4.31
C LYS A 127 10.37 -16.53 5.15
N GLY A 128 11.55 -16.12 4.69
CA GLY A 128 12.83 -16.30 5.40
C GLY A 128 13.28 -15.11 6.26
N LYS A 129 12.51 -14.01 6.27
CA LYS A 129 12.89 -12.72 6.88
C LYS A 129 11.84 -12.18 7.86
N GLY A 130 10.89 -13.02 8.27
CA GLY A 130 9.84 -12.65 9.22
C GLY A 130 10.38 -12.39 10.64
N PRO A 131 9.59 -11.72 11.50
CA PRO A 131 9.99 -11.43 12.87
C PRO A 131 10.18 -12.71 13.69
N LEU A 132 11.16 -12.69 14.59
CA LEU A 132 11.35 -13.76 15.58
C LEU A 132 10.18 -13.81 16.58
N LEU A 133 10.06 -14.91 17.33
CA LEU A 133 8.97 -15.12 18.29
C LEU A 133 8.81 -13.96 19.29
N PHE A 134 9.92 -13.46 19.84
CA PHE A 134 9.90 -12.32 20.77
C PHE A 134 9.54 -11.01 20.09
N GLU A 135 10.06 -10.75 18.88
CA GLU A 135 9.76 -9.55 18.10
C GLU A 135 8.27 -9.49 17.76
N ARG A 136 7.67 -10.64 17.44
CA ARG A 136 6.24 -10.77 17.20
C ARG A 136 5.42 -10.50 18.47
N TRP A 137 5.88 -10.96 19.63
CA TRP A 137 5.18 -10.73 20.90
C TRP A 137 5.16 -9.26 21.31
N VAL A 138 6.30 -8.57 21.17
CA VAL A 138 6.40 -7.12 21.45
C VAL A 138 5.78 -6.28 20.32
N GLY A 139 5.53 -6.88 19.15
CA GLY A 139 4.99 -6.16 18.00
C GLY A 139 6.02 -5.23 17.36
N LYS A 140 7.31 -5.63 17.34
CA LYS A 140 8.37 -4.88 16.67
C LYS A 140 8.17 -4.92 15.16
N SER A 141 8.25 -3.77 14.50
CA SER A 141 8.35 -3.67 13.04
C SER A 141 9.75 -4.09 12.58
N VAL A 142 9.84 -5.11 11.74
CA VAL A 142 11.10 -5.68 11.23
C VAL A 142 11.33 -5.40 9.75
N TYR A 143 10.46 -4.61 9.10
CA TYR A 143 10.54 -4.29 7.68
C TYR A 143 11.92 -3.78 7.24
N PHE A 144 12.43 -2.73 7.89
CA PHE A 144 13.72 -2.16 7.52
C PHE A 144 14.90 -3.12 7.75
N GLU A 145 14.77 -4.01 8.73
CA GLU A 145 15.77 -5.05 9.00
C GLU A 145 15.74 -6.13 7.90
N ALA A 146 14.54 -6.57 7.49
CA ALA A 146 14.34 -7.55 6.44
C ALA A 146 14.91 -7.09 5.09
N TYR A 147 14.71 -5.82 4.73
CA TYR A 147 15.15 -5.25 3.45
C TYR A 147 16.49 -4.51 3.52
N ARG A 148 17.27 -4.63 4.61
CA ARG A 148 18.52 -3.86 4.78
C ARG A 148 19.51 -4.03 3.62
N SER A 149 19.56 -5.22 3.02
CA SER A 149 20.47 -5.52 1.90
C SER A 149 20.03 -4.91 0.57
N GLN A 150 18.78 -4.46 0.49
CA GLN A 150 18.19 -3.78 -0.66
C GLN A 150 18.07 -2.27 -0.42
N ALA A 151 18.38 -1.80 0.79
CA ALA A 151 18.37 -0.39 1.14
C ALA A 151 19.64 0.30 0.65
N LEU A 152 19.49 1.51 0.10
CA LEU A 152 20.59 2.39 -0.25
C LEU A 152 20.85 3.37 0.90
N ASP A 153 22.12 3.71 1.11
CA ASP A 153 22.49 4.85 1.96
C ASP A 153 22.11 6.15 1.24
N GLN A 154 21.04 6.79 1.73
CA GLN A 154 20.44 7.97 1.13
C GLN A 154 21.42 9.14 1.07
N THR A 155 22.24 9.32 2.11
CA THR A 155 23.22 10.42 2.20
C THR A 155 24.38 10.17 1.25
N ALA A 156 24.91 8.94 1.22
CA ALA A 156 25.99 8.57 0.30
C ALA A 156 25.55 8.67 -1.17
N GLU A 157 24.32 8.23 -1.48
CA GLU A 157 23.71 8.31 -2.80
C GLU A 157 23.56 9.76 -3.28
N LEU A 158 23.04 10.62 -2.40
CA LEU A 158 22.88 12.04 -2.65
C LEU A 158 24.22 12.73 -2.91
N GLN A 159 25.24 12.43 -2.11
CA GLN A 159 26.59 12.95 -2.32
C GLN A 159 27.16 12.47 -3.66
N ARG A 160 26.95 11.21 -4.04
CA ARG A 160 27.40 10.69 -5.33
C ARG A 160 26.76 11.45 -6.49
N PHE A 161 25.45 11.70 -6.45
CA PHE A 161 24.76 12.47 -7.49
C PHE A 161 25.21 13.93 -7.56
N ARG A 162 25.43 14.58 -6.40
CA ARG A 162 25.99 15.94 -6.36
C ARG A 162 27.39 16.01 -6.98
N ARG A 163 28.26 15.05 -6.66
CA ARG A 163 29.61 14.96 -7.28
C ARG A 163 29.55 14.71 -8.79
N ALA A 164 28.55 13.97 -9.26
CA ALA A 164 28.30 13.75 -10.68
C ALA A 164 27.64 14.95 -11.39
N GLY A 165 27.39 16.06 -10.70
CA GLY A 165 26.76 17.26 -11.27
C GLY A 165 25.27 17.10 -11.59
N VAL A 166 24.62 16.04 -11.09
CA VAL A 166 23.19 15.83 -11.27
C VAL A 166 22.42 16.77 -10.33
N LYS A 167 21.38 17.42 -10.87
CA LYS A 167 20.48 18.25 -10.06
C LYS A 167 19.77 17.36 -9.04
N THR A 168 19.98 17.61 -7.76
CA THR A 168 19.33 16.89 -6.66
C THR A 168 18.36 17.83 -5.93
N PRO A 169 17.19 17.34 -5.47
CA PRO A 169 16.27 18.14 -4.67
C PRO A 169 16.87 18.45 -3.29
N SER A 170 16.31 19.45 -2.60
CA SER A 170 16.67 19.77 -1.22
C SER A 170 16.40 18.56 -0.32
N ALA A 171 17.42 18.07 0.38
CA ALA A 171 17.30 16.98 1.33
C ALA A 171 17.20 17.52 2.77
N PRO A 172 16.47 16.84 3.67
CA PRO A 172 16.45 17.17 5.09
C PRO A 172 17.86 17.07 5.71
N PRO A 173 18.12 17.77 6.83
CA PRO A 173 19.39 17.65 7.53
C PRO A 173 19.62 16.21 7.99
N GLU A 174 20.89 15.82 8.08
CA GLU A 174 21.27 14.51 8.60
C GLU A 174 20.81 14.42 10.06
N LEU A 175 19.96 13.43 10.36
CA LEU A 175 19.57 13.16 11.74
C LEU A 175 20.83 12.68 12.47
N ALA A 176 21.23 13.40 13.52
CA ALA A 176 22.31 12.96 14.40
C ALA A 176 21.97 11.55 14.89
N GLN A 177 22.80 10.58 14.51
CA GLN A 177 22.69 9.21 15.00
C GLN A 177 23.39 9.19 16.36
N ASP A 178 22.61 9.29 17.44
CA ASP A 178 23.06 8.98 18.80
C ASP A 178 23.16 7.46 19.01
#